data_AF-A0A2E9NEH2-F1
#
_entry.id   AF-A0A2E9NEH2-F1
#
_cell.length_a   1.000
_cell.length_b   1.000
_cell.length_c   1.000
_cell.angle_alpha   90.00
_cell.angle_beta   90.00
_cell.angle_gamma   90.00
#
_symmetry.space_group_name_H-M   'P 1'
#
loop_
_entity.id
_entity.type
_entity.pdbx_description
1 polymer ?
#
loop_
_entity_poly.entity_id
_entity_poly.type
_entity_poly.pdbx_seq_one_letter_code
_entity_poly.pdbx_strand_id
1 'polypeptide(L)'
;MTDEQRFSRSRNDIHRPYSASEDRYSITDYRQVGTSGLYLPPISLGLWWNFGDNIPFDNQRKLLRHAFDSGITHFDLANNYGPPYGSAETNFGRMMREDFAPYRDELIISSKAGYDMWPGPYGDYGSRKYILASADQSLRRVGLEYVDIFYSHRMDPVTPVEETIAALDTLVRQGKALYVGISSYSAEQTAIAVAVARSLGTPLVIHQPSYSMLNRWVEDGLTGVLRQEGLGAIAFTPLAQGLLTDKYLSGAAADRAQNRNSVPADRVSEHGRSLLGGLNEIARQRGQSLAQMAIQWVLRDPVVTSALIGASRPDQLDENLAAIAGPAFDTEELE
;
A
#
# COMPACT_ATOMS: atom_id res chain seq x y z
N MET A 1 -2.41 -58.63 -23.55
CA MET A 1 -1.93 -57.66 -22.57
C MET A 1 -1.71 -56.37 -23.33
N THR A 2 -2.43 -55.30 -23.00
CA THR A 2 -2.29 -54.03 -23.72
C THR A 2 -0.95 -53.42 -23.32
N ASP A 3 -0.08 -53.15 -24.30
CA ASP A 3 1.20 -52.44 -24.15
C ASP A 3 1.01 -50.94 -23.86
N GLU A 4 -0.18 -50.53 -23.39
CA GLU A 4 -0.46 -49.14 -23.05
C GLU A 4 0.23 -48.78 -21.74
N GLN A 5 1.10 -47.77 -21.81
CA GLN A 5 1.83 -47.21 -20.69
C GLN A 5 0.84 -46.67 -19.64
N ARG A 6 0.53 -47.48 -18.63
CA ARG A 6 -0.43 -47.15 -17.55
C ARG A 6 -0.02 -45.94 -16.71
N PHE A 7 1.27 -45.57 -16.69
CA PHE A 7 1.81 -44.52 -15.83
C PHE A 7 2.72 -43.58 -16.61
N SER A 8 2.47 -42.27 -16.50
CA SER A 8 3.35 -41.24 -17.09
C SER A 8 4.74 -41.31 -16.49
N ARG A 9 5.76 -41.36 -17.35
CA ARG A 9 7.19 -41.32 -16.96
C ARG A 9 7.70 -39.90 -16.73
N SER A 10 6.98 -38.88 -17.19
CA SER A 10 7.24 -37.48 -16.86
C SER A 10 6.10 -36.94 -16.01
N ARG A 11 6.44 -36.52 -14.79
CA ARG A 11 5.60 -35.63 -14.00
C ARG A 11 6.47 -34.44 -13.66
N ASN A 12 5.96 -33.24 -13.90
CA ASN A 12 6.56 -32.05 -13.33
C ASN A 12 6.61 -32.24 -11.80
N ASP A 13 7.64 -31.69 -11.16
CA ASP A 13 7.72 -31.70 -9.71
C ASP A 13 6.60 -30.81 -9.13
N ILE A 14 5.47 -31.45 -8.80
CA ILE A 14 4.28 -30.82 -8.23
C ILE A 14 4.45 -30.45 -6.75
N HIS A 15 5.59 -30.81 -6.15
CA HIS A 15 5.90 -30.54 -4.74
C HIS A 15 6.97 -29.46 -4.57
N ARG A 16 7.47 -28.87 -5.67
CA ARG A 16 8.46 -27.81 -5.58
C ARG A 16 7.84 -26.59 -4.87
N PRO A 17 8.42 -26.13 -3.75
CA PRO A 17 7.98 -24.91 -3.09
C PRO A 17 8.18 -23.71 -4.01
N TYR A 18 7.50 -22.61 -3.72
CA TYR A 18 7.73 -21.36 -4.43
C TYR A 18 9.19 -20.93 -4.29
N SER A 19 9.73 -20.44 -5.40
CA SER A 19 11.03 -19.80 -5.48
C SER A 19 10.83 -18.50 -6.23
N ALA A 20 11.20 -17.38 -5.60
CA ALA A 20 11.07 -16.07 -6.19
C ALA A 20 11.95 -15.91 -7.43
N SER A 21 11.50 -15.10 -8.39
CA SER A 21 12.24 -14.85 -9.63
C SER A 21 13.61 -14.23 -9.36
N GLU A 22 14.67 -14.78 -9.96
CA GLU A 22 16.06 -14.33 -9.71
C GLU A 22 16.32 -12.89 -10.17
N ASP A 23 15.56 -12.41 -11.16
CA ASP A 23 15.69 -11.09 -11.78
C ASP A 23 14.79 -10.01 -11.14
N ARG A 24 14.02 -10.33 -10.08
CA ARG A 24 13.05 -9.41 -9.44
C ARG A 24 13.62 -8.03 -9.04
N TYR A 25 14.91 -7.96 -8.74
CA TYR A 25 15.59 -6.71 -8.36
C TYR A 25 16.11 -5.89 -9.54
N SER A 26 16.13 -6.46 -10.75
CA SER A 26 16.64 -5.79 -11.96
C SER A 26 15.54 -5.09 -12.76
N ILE A 27 14.28 -5.22 -12.34
CA ILE A 27 13.11 -4.70 -13.06
C ILE A 27 12.98 -3.18 -12.90
N THR A 28 13.21 -2.66 -11.70
CA THR A 28 13.07 -1.24 -11.39
C THR A 28 13.98 -0.79 -10.26
N ASP A 29 14.39 0.47 -10.30
CA ASP A 29 15.14 1.09 -9.22
C ASP A 29 14.25 1.38 -8.01
N TYR A 30 14.82 1.22 -6.82
CA TYR A 30 14.15 1.52 -5.55
C TYR A 30 14.35 2.99 -5.17
N ARG A 31 13.37 3.56 -4.47
CA ARG A 31 13.34 4.98 -4.07
C ARG A 31 13.59 5.12 -2.59
N GLN A 32 14.51 6.01 -2.22
CA GLN A 32 14.84 6.29 -0.83
C GLN A 32 13.64 6.93 -0.10
N VAL A 33 13.37 6.48 1.12
CA VAL A 33 12.31 7.03 1.98
C VAL A 33 12.85 8.27 2.68
N GLY A 34 12.51 9.44 2.12
CA GLY A 34 12.99 10.73 2.63
C GLY A 34 14.52 10.75 2.68
N THR A 35 15.07 11.00 3.86
CA THR A 35 16.53 11.01 4.12
C THR A 35 17.03 9.77 4.88
N SER A 36 16.17 8.78 5.09
CA SER A 36 16.51 7.55 5.83
C SER A 36 17.33 6.56 5.00
N GLY A 37 17.84 5.50 5.62
CA GLY A 37 18.48 4.38 4.90
C GLY A 37 17.49 3.39 4.28
N LEU A 38 16.18 3.60 4.43
CA LEU A 38 15.14 2.71 3.92
C LEU A 38 14.83 3.04 2.45
N TYR A 39 14.63 1.99 1.65
CA TYR A 39 14.21 2.08 0.25
C TYR A 39 12.90 1.33 0.05
N LEU A 40 12.01 1.90 -0.75
CA LEU A 40 10.75 1.26 -1.17
C LEU A 40 10.71 1.11 -2.69
N PRO A 41 9.97 0.13 -3.21
CA PRO A 41 9.68 0.08 -4.63
C PRO A 41 8.86 1.32 -5.03
N PRO A 42 8.98 1.83 -6.27
CA PRO A 42 8.15 2.94 -6.75
C PRO A 42 6.65 2.62 -6.66
N ILE A 43 6.29 1.34 -6.72
CA ILE A 43 4.92 0.86 -6.52
C ILE A 43 4.91 -0.18 -5.40
N SER A 44 4.13 0.10 -4.36
CA SER A 44 3.87 -0.83 -3.24
C SER A 44 2.49 -1.47 -3.37
N LEU A 45 2.29 -2.65 -2.76
CA LEU A 45 0.99 -3.32 -2.77
C LEU A 45 0.28 -3.20 -1.42
N GLY A 46 -0.90 -2.58 -1.43
CA GLY A 46 -1.79 -2.48 -0.27
C GLY A 46 -2.79 -3.62 -0.21
N LEU A 47 -2.95 -4.20 0.98
CA LEU A 47 -3.82 -5.36 1.22
C LEU A 47 -5.20 -4.98 1.78
N TRP A 48 -5.60 -3.72 1.61
CA TRP A 48 -6.88 -3.20 2.11
C TRP A 48 -8.09 -3.99 1.60
N TRP A 49 -8.04 -4.39 0.33
CA TRP A 49 -9.08 -5.19 -0.33
C TRP A 49 -8.47 -6.40 -1.02
N ASN A 50 -9.29 -7.43 -1.19
CA ASN A 50 -8.98 -8.69 -1.88
C ASN A 50 -8.14 -9.70 -1.09
N PHE A 51 -7.84 -9.42 0.18
CA PHE A 51 -7.05 -10.30 1.05
C PHE A 51 -7.82 -10.82 2.27
N GLY A 52 -9.12 -10.53 2.35
CA GLY A 52 -9.99 -11.08 3.39
C GLY A 52 -10.42 -12.52 3.13
N ASP A 53 -11.12 -13.12 4.09
CA ASP A 53 -11.62 -14.51 4.00
C ASP A 53 -12.71 -14.69 2.94
N ASN A 54 -13.24 -13.58 2.44
CA ASN A 54 -14.17 -13.56 1.32
C ASN A 54 -13.51 -13.83 -0.05
N ILE A 55 -12.17 -13.89 -0.12
CA ILE A 55 -11.42 -14.22 -1.35
C ILE A 55 -10.67 -15.54 -1.16
N PRO A 56 -10.76 -16.49 -2.12
CA PRO A 56 -9.96 -17.72 -2.08
C PRO A 56 -8.46 -17.44 -1.92
N PHE A 57 -7.82 -18.10 -0.97
CA PHE A 57 -6.40 -17.89 -0.66
C PHE A 57 -5.49 -18.08 -1.88
N ASP A 58 -5.79 -19.02 -2.78
CA ASP A 58 -4.98 -19.25 -3.98
C ASP A 58 -4.91 -18.02 -4.90
N ASN A 59 -5.96 -17.21 -4.96
CA ASN A 59 -5.96 -15.95 -5.72
C ASN A 59 -5.04 -14.91 -5.06
N GLN A 60 -5.13 -14.80 -3.73
CA GLN A 60 -4.28 -13.91 -2.93
C GLN A 60 -2.80 -14.31 -3.08
N ARG A 61 -2.51 -15.59 -2.92
CA ARG A 61 -1.18 -16.21 -3.04
C ARG A 61 -0.58 -15.96 -4.43
N LYS A 62 -1.37 -16.19 -5.49
CA LYS A 62 -0.92 -15.91 -6.87
C LYS A 62 -0.54 -14.44 -7.05
N LEU A 63 -1.35 -13.52 -6.54
CA LEU A 63 -1.07 -12.09 -6.65
C LEU A 63 0.16 -11.65 -5.85
N LEU A 64 0.34 -12.17 -4.63
CA LEU A 64 1.49 -11.84 -3.78
C LEU A 64 2.80 -12.34 -4.38
N ARG A 65 2.84 -13.59 -4.86
CA ARG A 65 4.01 -14.14 -5.56
C ARG A 65 4.36 -13.30 -6.79
N HIS A 66 3.36 -13.00 -7.61
CA HIS A 66 3.55 -12.16 -8.80
C HIS A 66 4.08 -10.77 -8.45
N ALA A 67 3.57 -10.15 -7.39
CA ALA A 67 4.07 -8.87 -6.92
C ALA A 67 5.56 -8.93 -6.54
N PHE A 68 5.96 -9.95 -5.79
CA PHE A 68 7.34 -10.11 -5.35
C PHE A 68 8.28 -10.50 -6.50
N ASP A 69 7.83 -11.38 -7.40
CA ASP A 69 8.57 -11.73 -8.63
C ASP A 69 8.78 -10.50 -9.53
N SER A 70 7.88 -9.52 -9.46
CA SER A 70 7.97 -8.25 -10.20
C SER A 70 8.67 -7.12 -9.43
N GLY A 71 9.37 -7.43 -8.33
CA GLY A 71 10.19 -6.47 -7.59
C GLY A 71 9.44 -5.61 -6.56
N ILE A 72 8.16 -5.90 -6.28
CA ILE A 72 7.45 -5.24 -5.17
C ILE A 72 7.88 -5.90 -3.86
N THR A 73 8.67 -5.18 -3.07
CA THR A 73 9.15 -5.64 -1.76
C THR A 73 8.33 -5.10 -0.59
N HIS A 74 7.42 -4.14 -0.82
CA HIS A 74 6.60 -3.53 0.23
C HIS A 74 5.13 -3.97 0.17
N PHE A 75 4.68 -4.61 1.25
CA PHE A 75 3.30 -5.04 1.47
C PHE A 75 2.70 -4.28 2.66
N ASP A 76 1.67 -3.49 2.38
CA ASP A 76 1.06 -2.61 3.37
C ASP A 76 -0.28 -3.18 3.88
N LEU A 77 -0.35 -3.40 5.19
CA LEU A 77 -1.53 -3.93 5.89
C LEU A 77 -2.05 -2.92 6.92
N ALA A 78 -3.20 -3.20 7.51
CA ALA A 78 -3.65 -2.57 8.75
C ALA A 78 -4.46 -3.59 9.55
N ASN A 79 -4.59 -3.33 10.85
CA ASN A 79 -5.27 -4.24 11.77
C ASN A 79 -6.69 -4.64 11.32
N ASN A 80 -7.45 -3.72 10.73
CA ASN A 80 -8.84 -3.92 10.32
C ASN A 80 -9.02 -4.31 8.84
N TYR A 81 -7.93 -4.52 8.08
CA TYR A 81 -8.06 -4.96 6.69
C TYR A 81 -8.67 -6.37 6.60
N GLY A 82 -9.49 -6.59 5.58
CA GLY A 82 -10.36 -7.77 5.45
C GLY A 82 -11.40 -7.61 4.32
N PRO A 83 -12.64 -8.13 4.46
CA PRO A 83 -13.31 -8.62 5.68
C PRO A 83 -13.15 -10.13 5.97
N PRO A 84 -13.35 -10.57 7.24
CA PRO A 84 -13.59 -9.76 8.44
C PRO A 84 -12.34 -9.00 8.90
N TYR A 85 -12.46 -8.06 9.85
CA TYR A 85 -11.31 -7.32 10.38
C TYR A 85 -10.19 -8.25 10.86
N GLY A 86 -8.96 -8.00 10.41
CA GLY A 86 -7.77 -8.80 10.73
C GLY A 86 -7.58 -10.05 9.84
N SER A 87 -8.53 -10.39 8.97
CA SER A 87 -8.35 -11.53 8.05
C SER A 87 -7.24 -11.29 7.03
N ALA A 88 -7.05 -10.06 6.55
CA ALA A 88 -5.94 -9.75 5.65
C ALA A 88 -4.57 -10.02 6.30
N GLU A 89 -4.39 -9.66 7.57
CA GLU A 89 -3.16 -9.97 8.32
C GLU A 89 -3.01 -11.48 8.55
N THR A 90 -4.09 -12.19 8.85
CA THR A 90 -4.09 -13.65 9.05
C THR A 90 -3.70 -14.39 7.76
N ASN A 91 -4.28 -13.99 6.63
CA ASN A 91 -4.02 -14.57 5.32
C ASN A 91 -2.61 -14.23 4.83
N PHE A 92 -2.15 -12.99 5.03
CA PHE A 92 -0.77 -12.63 4.75
C PHE A 92 0.22 -13.38 5.65
N GLY A 93 -0.12 -13.62 6.92
CA GLY A 93 0.69 -14.47 7.80
C GLY A 93 0.77 -15.92 7.31
N ARG A 94 -0.28 -16.44 6.68
CA ARG A 94 -0.23 -17.73 5.97
C ARG A 94 0.74 -17.69 4.79
N MET A 95 0.71 -16.63 3.98
CA MET A 95 1.68 -16.41 2.89
C MET A 95 3.12 -16.37 3.41
N MET A 96 3.36 -15.65 4.52
CA MET A 96 4.68 -15.58 5.17
C MET A 96 5.18 -16.95 5.59
N ARG A 97 4.33 -17.82 6.15
CA ARG A 97 4.76 -19.16 6.56
C ARG A 97 4.99 -20.12 5.40
N GLU A 98 4.14 -20.06 4.37
CA GLU A 98 4.15 -21.05 3.29
C GLU A 98 5.16 -20.74 2.19
N ASP A 99 5.31 -19.46 1.82
CA ASP A 99 6.06 -19.06 0.62
C ASP A 99 7.13 -18.01 0.88
N PHE A 100 6.86 -17.04 1.75
CA PHE A 100 7.75 -15.89 1.95
C PHE A 100 8.69 -16.02 3.14
N ALA A 101 8.68 -17.14 3.87
CA ALA A 101 9.54 -17.34 5.04
C ALA A 101 11.03 -17.18 4.70
N PRO A 102 11.56 -17.73 3.58
CA PRO A 102 12.96 -17.53 3.20
C PRO A 102 13.31 -16.09 2.80
N TYR A 103 12.29 -15.26 2.53
CA TYR A 103 12.44 -13.93 1.95
C TYR A 103 12.04 -12.81 2.92
N ARG A 104 11.75 -13.12 4.20
CA ARG A 104 11.28 -12.11 5.19
C ARG A 104 12.19 -10.88 5.24
N ASP A 105 13.50 -11.07 5.17
CA ASP A 105 14.48 -9.98 5.28
C ASP A 105 14.65 -9.17 3.99
N GLU A 106 14.02 -9.62 2.91
CA GLU A 106 13.92 -8.92 1.62
C GLU A 106 12.63 -8.11 1.50
N LEU A 107 11.75 -8.17 2.50
CA LEU A 107 10.43 -7.56 2.50
C LEU A 107 10.31 -6.43 3.52
N ILE A 108 9.55 -5.40 3.13
CA ILE A 108 9.03 -4.38 4.02
C ILE A 108 7.55 -4.69 4.25
N ILE A 109 7.18 -4.91 5.50
CA ILE A 109 5.81 -5.24 5.91
C ILE A 109 5.35 -4.14 6.85
N SER A 110 4.20 -3.54 6.56
CA SER A 110 3.62 -2.52 7.43
C SER A 110 2.30 -2.97 8.06
N SER A 111 2.01 -2.43 9.26
CA SER A 111 0.65 -2.47 9.83
C SER A 111 0.34 -1.17 10.59
N LYS A 112 -0.91 -1.01 11.01
CA LYS A 112 -1.45 0.26 11.50
C LYS A 112 -2.53 0.05 12.57
N ALA A 113 -2.67 1.04 13.44
CA ALA A 113 -3.80 1.19 14.34
C ALA A 113 -4.27 2.66 14.35
N GLY A 114 -5.58 2.89 14.39
CA GLY A 114 -6.16 4.24 14.43
C GLY A 114 -7.62 4.35 14.01
N TYR A 115 -8.09 3.41 13.18
CA TYR A 115 -9.51 3.22 12.86
C TYR A 115 -10.14 2.15 13.77
N ASP A 116 -11.43 1.89 13.63
CA ASP A 116 -12.14 0.88 14.39
C ASP A 116 -11.62 -0.53 14.09
N MET A 117 -11.38 -1.29 15.16
CA MET A 117 -10.92 -2.69 15.10
C MET A 117 -11.74 -3.62 16.00
N TRP A 118 -12.07 -3.18 17.22
CA TRP A 118 -12.92 -3.95 18.14
C TRP A 118 -13.83 -3.05 18.98
N PRO A 119 -14.90 -3.59 19.59
CA PRO A 119 -15.86 -2.79 20.35
C PRO A 119 -15.28 -2.12 21.61
N GLY A 120 -15.86 -0.98 21.99
CA GLY A 120 -15.54 -0.27 23.23
C GLY A 120 -14.47 0.81 23.06
N PRO A 121 -14.12 1.52 24.15
CA PRO A 121 -13.33 2.76 24.08
C PRO A 121 -11.84 2.55 23.78
N TYR A 122 -11.40 1.31 23.58
CA TYR A 122 -9.99 0.96 23.43
C TYR A 122 -9.65 0.34 22.07
N GLY A 123 -10.61 0.29 21.14
CA GLY A 123 -10.46 -0.34 19.82
C GLY A 123 -10.53 0.63 18.65
N ASP A 124 -10.33 1.93 18.90
CA ASP A 124 -10.33 3.00 17.91
C ASP A 124 -9.42 4.17 18.36
N TYR A 125 -9.05 5.05 17.42
CA TYR A 125 -8.28 6.30 17.59
C TYR A 125 -6.82 6.15 18.07
N GLY A 126 -6.28 7.13 18.82
CA GLY A 126 -4.83 7.32 19.01
C GLY A 126 -4.26 6.90 20.37
N SER A 127 -5.09 6.35 21.27
CA SER A 127 -4.64 6.07 22.64
C SER A 127 -3.48 5.06 22.69
N ARG A 128 -2.59 5.24 23.67
CA ARG A 128 -1.47 4.31 23.90
C ARG A 128 -1.96 2.89 24.14
N LYS A 129 -3.08 2.72 24.86
CA LYS A 129 -3.69 1.41 25.10
C LYS A 129 -4.05 0.72 23.78
N TYR A 130 -4.67 1.44 22.86
CA TYR A 130 -5.12 0.88 21.60
C TYR A 130 -3.95 0.53 20.67
N ILE A 131 -3.04 1.48 20.44
CA ILE A 131 -1.89 1.30 19.54
C ILE A 131 -1.06 0.08 19.94
N LEU A 132 -0.66 -0.02 21.22
CA LEU A 132 0.18 -1.12 21.69
C LEU A 132 -0.56 -2.47 21.67
N ALA A 133 -1.82 -2.51 22.11
CA ALA A 133 -2.60 -3.74 22.09
C ALA A 133 -2.89 -4.21 20.66
N SER A 134 -3.10 -3.28 19.73
CA SER A 134 -3.32 -3.59 18.31
C SER A 134 -2.06 -4.12 17.66
N ALA A 135 -0.90 -3.51 17.91
CA ALA A 135 0.38 -3.99 17.39
C ALA A 135 0.65 -5.44 17.81
N ASP A 136 0.45 -5.77 19.09
CA ASP A 136 0.59 -7.14 19.60
C ASP A 136 -0.37 -8.12 18.90
N GLN A 137 -1.59 -7.70 18.58
CA GLN A 137 -2.54 -8.53 17.84
C GLN A 137 -2.13 -8.72 16.37
N SER A 138 -1.69 -7.64 15.72
CA SER A 138 -1.21 -7.67 14.33
C SER A 138 -0.01 -8.61 14.17
N LEU A 139 1.00 -8.48 15.05
CA LEU A 139 2.16 -9.38 15.06
C LEU A 139 1.77 -10.84 15.24
N ARG A 140 0.78 -11.13 16.11
CA ARG A 140 0.24 -12.49 16.26
C ARG A 140 -0.47 -13.00 15.01
N ARG A 141 -1.25 -12.17 14.32
CA ARG A 141 -1.99 -12.57 13.11
C ARG A 141 -1.06 -12.82 11.93
N VAL A 142 -0.12 -11.90 11.70
CA VAL A 142 0.89 -12.06 10.62
C VAL A 142 1.91 -13.14 10.99
N GLY A 143 2.15 -13.38 12.29
CA GLY A 143 3.12 -14.36 12.77
C GLY A 143 4.56 -13.86 12.63
N LEU A 144 4.79 -12.59 12.94
CA LEU A 144 6.11 -11.94 12.88
C LEU A 144 6.53 -11.43 14.25
N GLU A 145 7.83 -11.33 14.49
CA GLU A 145 8.40 -10.71 15.68
C GLU A 145 8.28 -9.18 15.63
N TYR A 146 8.42 -8.62 14.42
CA TYR A 146 8.28 -7.20 14.15
C TYR A 146 7.69 -6.93 12.76
N VAL A 147 7.09 -5.76 12.61
CA VAL A 147 6.82 -5.15 11.30
C VAL A 147 7.93 -4.14 10.97
N ASP A 148 8.19 -3.91 9.70
CA ASP A 148 9.22 -2.97 9.28
C ASP A 148 8.73 -1.53 9.52
N ILE A 149 7.43 -1.26 9.31
CA ILE A 149 6.83 0.05 9.60
C ILE A 149 5.52 -0.12 10.38
N PHE A 150 5.39 0.53 11.54
CA PHE A 150 4.10 0.64 12.24
C PHE A 150 3.55 2.07 12.17
N TYR A 151 2.27 2.21 11.78
CA TYR A 151 1.64 3.51 11.59
C TYR A 151 0.63 3.86 12.68
N SER A 152 0.60 5.14 13.06
CA SER A 152 -0.67 5.77 13.45
C SER A 152 -1.53 5.96 12.20
N HIS A 153 -2.69 5.30 12.15
CA HIS A 153 -3.49 5.15 10.93
C HIS A 153 -4.33 6.40 10.59
N ARG A 154 -4.63 7.24 11.59
CA ARG A 154 -5.26 8.56 11.42
C ARG A 154 -4.96 9.43 12.62
N MET A 155 -5.06 10.75 12.45
CA MET A 155 -4.99 11.67 13.57
C MET A 155 -6.23 11.52 14.48
N ASP A 156 -5.98 11.50 15.79
CA ASP A 156 -7.01 11.59 16.83
C ASP A 156 -7.08 13.03 17.34
N PRO A 157 -8.22 13.73 17.19
CA PRO A 157 -8.34 15.13 17.61
C PRO A 157 -8.42 15.32 19.13
N VAL A 158 -8.62 14.24 19.91
CA VAL A 158 -8.81 14.30 21.36
C VAL A 158 -7.58 13.79 22.11
N THR A 159 -6.98 12.67 21.67
CA THR A 159 -5.77 12.14 22.31
C THR A 159 -4.57 13.05 21.99
N PRO A 160 -3.79 13.50 22.99
CA PRO A 160 -2.57 14.25 22.74
C PRO A 160 -1.62 13.50 21.80
N VAL A 161 -1.04 14.23 20.84
CA VAL A 161 -0.13 13.64 19.85
C VAL A 161 1.09 13.01 20.54
N GLU A 162 1.53 13.58 21.66
CA GLU A 162 2.60 13.05 22.50
C GLU A 162 2.31 11.63 22.99
N GLU A 163 1.07 11.33 23.37
CA GLU A 163 0.70 9.97 23.81
C GLU A 163 0.78 8.98 22.65
N THR A 164 0.26 9.39 21.48
CA THR A 164 0.25 8.57 20.25
C THR A 164 1.68 8.27 19.80
N ILE A 165 2.52 9.30 19.68
CA ILE A 165 3.89 9.16 19.21
C ILE A 165 4.76 8.44 20.25
N ALA A 166 4.53 8.64 21.56
CA ALA A 166 5.20 7.85 22.60
C ALA A 166 4.81 6.35 22.56
N ALA A 167 3.61 6.01 22.10
CA ALA A 167 3.23 4.62 21.85
C ALA A 167 4.03 4.03 20.67
N LEU A 168 4.20 4.78 19.58
CA LEU A 168 5.03 4.38 18.45
C LEU A 168 6.51 4.20 18.85
N ASP A 169 7.07 5.16 19.59
CA ASP A 169 8.43 5.05 20.17
C ASP A 169 8.58 3.79 21.03
N THR A 170 7.58 3.46 21.85
CA THR A 170 7.60 2.23 22.65
C THR A 170 7.67 0.97 21.79
N LEU A 171 6.97 0.91 20.66
CA LEU A 171 7.03 -0.25 19.75
C LEU A 171 8.44 -0.42 19.18
N VAL A 172 9.09 0.67 18.78
CA VAL A 172 10.47 0.63 18.28
C VAL A 172 11.44 0.17 19.36
N ARG A 173 11.36 0.74 20.57
CA ARG A 173 12.22 0.36 21.70
C ARG A 173 12.02 -1.08 22.16
N GLN A 174 10.83 -1.64 21.96
CA GLN A 174 10.52 -3.05 22.23
C GLN A 174 10.94 -3.98 21.09
N GLY A 175 11.46 -3.47 19.98
CA GLY A 175 11.81 -4.25 18.80
C GLY A 175 10.61 -4.82 18.07
N LYS A 176 9.42 -4.23 18.22
CA LYS A 176 8.16 -4.66 17.56
C LYS A 176 7.90 -3.93 16.24
N ALA A 177 8.59 -2.82 16.02
CA ALA A 177 8.63 -2.10 14.75
C ALA A 177 10.06 -1.61 14.49
N LEU A 178 10.57 -1.70 13.26
CA LEU A 178 11.88 -1.11 12.92
C LEU A 178 11.78 0.40 12.72
N TYR A 179 10.74 0.82 12.02
CA TYR A 179 10.42 2.21 11.74
C TYR A 179 8.96 2.51 12.11
N VAL A 180 8.65 3.80 12.22
CA VAL A 180 7.29 4.27 12.47
C VAL A 180 6.93 5.38 11.51
N GLY A 181 5.64 5.44 11.19
CA GLY A 181 5.06 6.43 10.29
C GLY A 181 3.71 6.92 10.77
N ILE A 182 3.16 7.89 10.05
CA ILE A 182 1.82 8.43 10.31
C ILE A 182 1.02 8.46 9.01
N SER A 183 -0.30 8.36 9.10
CA SER A 183 -1.20 8.40 7.94
C SER A 183 -2.30 9.41 8.18
N SER A 184 -2.63 10.20 7.14
CA SER A 184 -3.76 11.14 7.17
C SER A 184 -3.66 12.24 8.26
N TYR A 185 -2.45 12.73 8.53
CA TYR A 185 -2.19 13.92 9.36
C TYR A 185 -2.03 15.14 8.46
N SER A 186 -2.55 16.31 8.86
CA SER A 186 -2.34 17.58 8.16
C SER A 186 -0.84 17.98 8.16
N ALA A 187 -0.48 19.01 7.40
CA ALA A 187 0.89 19.54 7.39
C ALA A 187 1.33 20.01 8.79
N GLU A 188 0.46 20.75 9.48
CA GLU A 188 0.71 21.27 10.83
C GLU A 188 0.84 20.14 11.85
N GLN A 189 -0.09 19.17 11.80
CA GLN A 189 -0.07 18.02 12.69
C GLN A 189 1.17 17.14 12.46
N THR A 190 1.61 17.02 11.20
CA THR A 190 2.83 16.30 10.83
C THR A 190 4.06 16.98 11.43
N ALA A 191 4.18 18.30 11.32
CA ALA A 191 5.30 19.04 11.90
C ALA A 191 5.37 18.86 13.43
N ILE A 192 4.22 18.91 14.11
CA ILE A 192 4.15 18.67 15.57
C ILE A 192 4.57 17.22 15.89
N ALA A 193 4.02 16.23 15.19
CA ALA A 193 4.33 14.83 15.39
C ALA A 193 5.83 14.53 15.17
N VAL A 194 6.45 15.12 14.14
CA VAL A 194 7.89 15.02 13.88
C VAL A 194 8.71 15.61 15.02
N ALA A 195 8.33 16.79 15.53
CA ALA A 195 9.05 17.43 16.64
C ALA A 195 9.02 16.57 17.92
N VAL A 196 7.87 15.96 18.22
CA VAL A 196 7.71 15.02 19.34
C VAL A 196 8.54 13.75 19.12
N ALA A 197 8.47 13.15 17.93
CA ALA A 197 9.22 11.94 17.60
C ALA A 197 10.74 12.16 17.71
N ARG A 198 11.21 13.33 17.26
CA ARG A 198 12.61 13.76 17.38
C ARG A 198 13.03 13.92 18.85
N SER A 199 12.20 14.50 19.71
CA SER A 199 12.52 14.67 21.13
C SER A 199 12.60 13.33 21.88
N LEU A 200 11.84 12.33 21.43
CA LEU A 200 11.90 10.95 21.94
C LEU A 200 13.07 10.14 21.37
N GLY A 201 13.74 10.60 20.31
CA GLY A 201 14.86 9.90 19.67
C GLY A 201 14.44 8.79 18.69
N THR A 202 13.17 8.76 18.28
CA THR A 202 12.63 7.81 17.30
C THR A 202 12.02 8.60 16.14
N PRO A 203 12.81 9.02 15.13
CA PRO A 203 12.31 9.87 14.04
C PRO A 203 11.24 9.15 13.20
N LEU A 204 10.21 9.89 12.80
CA LEU A 204 9.25 9.41 11.79
C LEU A 204 9.94 9.38 10.42
N VAL A 205 9.77 8.30 9.67
CA VAL A 205 10.41 8.16 8.35
C VAL A 205 9.46 8.40 7.19
N ILE A 206 8.16 8.15 7.37
CA ILE A 206 7.20 8.11 6.26
C ILE A 206 5.82 8.61 6.66
N HIS A 207 5.17 9.31 5.73
CA HIS A 207 3.77 9.70 5.80
C HIS A 207 2.96 8.99 4.70
N GLN A 208 1.77 8.50 5.04
CA GLN A 208 0.87 7.87 4.08
C GLN A 208 -0.40 8.73 3.86
N PRO A 209 -0.36 9.71 2.93
CA PRO A 209 -1.53 10.53 2.60
C PRO A 209 -2.36 9.95 1.44
N SER A 210 -3.64 10.31 1.39
CA SER A 210 -4.46 10.07 0.19
C SER A 210 -4.04 11.08 -0.87
N TYR A 211 -3.59 10.62 -2.03
CA TYR A 211 -3.09 11.52 -3.07
C TYR A 211 -3.31 10.94 -4.47
N SER A 212 -3.89 11.75 -5.35
CA SER A 212 -4.16 11.41 -6.76
C SER A 212 -4.36 12.69 -7.56
N MET A 213 -4.47 12.59 -8.89
CA MET A 213 -4.84 13.74 -9.74
C MET A 213 -6.18 14.39 -9.32
N LEU A 214 -7.08 13.63 -8.69
CA LEU A 214 -8.39 14.10 -8.23
C LEU A 214 -8.41 14.54 -6.75
N ASN A 215 -7.33 14.32 -6.01
CA ASN A 215 -7.22 14.66 -4.60
C ASN A 215 -5.81 15.16 -4.29
N ARG A 216 -5.63 16.48 -4.32
CA ARG A 216 -4.33 17.18 -4.30
C ARG A 216 -4.07 17.96 -3.01
N TRP A 217 -4.79 17.66 -1.92
CA TRP A 217 -4.68 18.39 -0.65
C TRP A 217 -3.26 18.47 -0.06
N VAL A 218 -2.37 17.56 -0.48
CA VAL A 218 -0.99 17.49 0.01
C VAL A 218 -0.06 18.55 -0.59
N GLU A 219 -0.39 19.10 -1.76
CA GLU A 219 0.54 19.90 -2.58
C GLU A 219 0.80 21.30 -2.01
N ASP A 220 -0.17 21.86 -1.29
CA ASP A 220 -0.11 23.20 -0.69
C ASP A 220 0.25 23.17 0.81
N GLY A 221 1.18 22.29 1.20
CA GLY A 221 1.73 22.30 2.55
C GLY A 221 2.44 21.02 2.95
N LEU A 222 1.74 19.88 2.90
CA LEU A 222 2.29 18.62 3.43
C LEU A 222 3.57 18.22 2.73
N THR A 223 3.63 18.26 1.39
CA THR A 223 4.85 17.93 0.63
C THR A 223 6.03 18.82 1.02
N GLY A 224 5.79 20.10 1.31
CA GLY A 224 6.78 21.04 1.81
C GLY A 224 7.32 20.63 3.20
N VAL A 225 6.43 20.31 4.14
CA VAL A 225 6.79 19.83 5.48
C VAL A 225 7.59 18.53 5.39
N LEU A 226 7.15 17.55 4.60
CA LEU A 226 7.85 16.27 4.45
C LEU A 226 9.26 16.48 3.88
N ARG A 227 9.41 17.36 2.88
CA ARG A 227 10.72 17.71 2.30
C ARG A 227 11.64 18.37 3.32
N GLN A 228 11.12 19.33 4.08
CA GLN A 228 11.88 20.05 5.11
C GLN A 228 12.34 19.13 6.24
N GLU A 229 11.45 18.25 6.69
CA GLU A 229 11.71 17.35 7.82
C GLU A 229 12.43 16.04 7.41
N GLY A 230 12.61 15.81 6.10
CA GLY A 230 13.32 14.64 5.57
C GLY A 230 12.53 13.33 5.58
N LEU A 231 11.19 13.41 5.56
CA LEU A 231 10.28 12.27 5.49
C LEU A 231 9.94 11.90 4.03
N GLY A 232 9.72 10.62 3.77
CA GLY A 232 9.11 10.16 2.52
C GLY A 232 7.58 10.19 2.57
N ALA A 233 6.93 10.20 1.41
CA ALA A 233 5.49 9.97 1.29
C ALA A 233 5.22 8.65 0.53
N ILE A 234 4.19 7.92 0.97
CA ILE A 234 3.59 6.83 0.20
C ILE A 234 2.12 7.16 -0.11
N ALA A 235 1.83 7.47 -1.38
CA ALA A 235 0.52 7.93 -1.81
C ALA A 235 -0.48 6.76 -1.86
N PHE A 236 -1.49 6.76 -1.00
CA PHE A 236 -2.57 5.76 -1.07
C PHE A 236 -3.76 6.24 -1.91
N THR A 237 -4.48 5.29 -2.49
CA THR A 237 -5.54 5.54 -3.49
C THR A 237 -5.10 6.40 -4.69
N PRO A 238 -3.92 6.16 -5.30
CA PRO A 238 -3.43 6.96 -6.43
C PRO A 238 -4.36 6.89 -7.66
N LEU A 239 -5.13 5.80 -7.78
CA LEU A 239 -6.13 5.61 -8.83
C LEU A 239 -7.54 6.11 -8.45
N ALA A 240 -7.67 6.87 -7.35
CA ALA A 240 -8.96 7.34 -6.82
C ALA A 240 -10.01 6.23 -6.72
N GLN A 241 -9.61 5.10 -6.13
CA GLN A 241 -10.44 3.88 -6.00
C GLN A 241 -10.96 3.30 -7.34
N GLY A 242 -10.22 3.53 -8.44
CA GLY A 242 -10.52 3.02 -9.77
C GLY A 242 -11.16 4.05 -10.70
N LEU A 243 -11.43 5.27 -10.24
CA LEU A 243 -11.95 6.34 -11.10
C LEU A 243 -10.94 6.73 -12.19
N LEU A 244 -9.65 6.75 -11.85
CA LEU A 244 -8.56 7.04 -12.79
C LEU A 244 -8.14 5.77 -13.56
N THR A 245 -9.12 5.08 -14.14
CA THR A 245 -8.92 3.90 -15.01
C THR A 245 -9.96 3.93 -16.14
N ASP A 246 -9.74 3.13 -17.18
CA ASP A 246 -10.63 3.06 -18.35
C ASP A 246 -12.05 2.59 -18.03
N LYS A 247 -12.23 2.03 -16.83
CA LYS A 247 -13.46 1.38 -16.35
C LYS A 247 -14.70 2.27 -16.40
N TYR A 248 -14.53 3.58 -16.27
CA TYR A 248 -15.64 4.55 -16.21
C TYR A 248 -15.77 5.41 -17.48
N LEU A 249 -14.96 5.15 -18.51
CA LEU A 249 -14.94 5.94 -19.75
C LEU A 249 -16.02 5.51 -20.76
N SER A 250 -16.41 4.23 -20.78
CA SER A 250 -17.26 3.66 -21.84
C SER A 250 -18.77 3.65 -21.54
N GLY A 251 -19.21 4.16 -20.38
CA GLY A 251 -20.63 4.20 -19.99
C GLY A 251 -21.29 2.83 -19.74
N ALA A 252 -20.56 1.72 -19.94
CA ALA A 252 -21.03 0.38 -19.60
C ALA A 252 -21.01 0.16 -18.08
N ALA A 253 -21.90 -0.71 -17.58
CA ALA A 253 -21.91 -1.12 -16.19
C ALA A 253 -20.54 -1.72 -15.83
N ALA A 254 -19.79 -0.99 -15.04
CA ALA A 254 -18.41 -1.25 -14.74
C ALA A 254 -18.30 -2.41 -13.73
N ASP A 255 -18.13 -3.65 -14.20
CA ASP A 255 -18.02 -4.85 -13.34
C ASP A 255 -16.93 -4.67 -12.28
N ARG A 256 -17.33 -4.67 -11.01
CA ARG A 256 -16.42 -4.46 -9.88
C ARG A 256 -15.91 -5.80 -9.38
N ALA A 257 -14.61 -5.89 -9.11
CA ALA A 257 -14.03 -7.02 -8.40
C ALA A 257 -14.70 -7.23 -7.01
N GLN A 258 -15.19 -6.15 -6.39
CA GLN A 258 -15.93 -6.14 -5.13
C GLN A 258 -16.99 -5.03 -5.12
N ASN A 259 -18.15 -5.25 -4.48
CA ASN A 259 -19.09 -4.20 -4.14
C ASN A 259 -18.52 -3.30 -3.03
N ARG A 260 -17.75 -2.28 -3.43
CA ARG A 260 -17.22 -1.24 -2.54
C ARG A 260 -18.35 -0.29 -2.12
N ASN A 261 -18.65 -0.23 -0.82
CA ASN A 261 -19.59 0.75 -0.25
C ASN A 261 -19.09 2.22 -0.38
N SER A 262 -17.77 2.41 -0.59
CA SER A 262 -17.11 3.72 -0.59
C SER A 262 -17.25 4.52 -1.89
N VAL A 263 -17.66 3.90 -3.00
CA VAL A 263 -17.87 4.59 -4.27
C VAL A 263 -19.21 4.13 -4.83
N PRO A 264 -20.30 4.90 -4.74
CA PRO A 264 -21.57 4.54 -5.36
C PRO A 264 -21.39 4.36 -6.89
N ALA A 265 -21.95 3.29 -7.47
CA ALA A 265 -21.89 3.05 -8.92
C ALA A 265 -22.61 4.14 -9.74
N ASP A 266 -23.50 4.89 -9.08
CA ASP A 266 -24.47 5.77 -9.73
C ASP A 266 -24.04 7.25 -9.74
N ARG A 267 -22.79 7.59 -9.40
CA ARG A 267 -22.43 8.98 -9.04
C ARG A 267 -21.12 9.54 -9.61
N VAL A 268 -20.62 9.06 -10.75
CA VAL A 268 -19.69 9.90 -11.52
C VAL A 268 -20.55 10.90 -12.30
N SER A 269 -20.51 12.18 -11.87
CA SER A 269 -21.23 13.26 -12.55
C SER A 269 -20.78 13.37 -14.00
N GLU A 270 -21.61 13.96 -14.86
CA GLU A 270 -21.24 14.23 -16.24
C GLU A 270 -19.92 15.03 -16.33
N HIS A 271 -19.76 16.01 -15.43
CA HIS A 271 -18.51 16.74 -15.27
C HIS A 271 -17.33 15.82 -14.94
N GLY A 272 -17.50 14.88 -14.00
CA GLY A 272 -16.48 13.89 -13.67
C GLY A 272 -16.11 13.00 -14.85
N ARG A 273 -17.08 12.59 -15.68
CA ARG A 273 -16.81 11.79 -16.89
C ARG A 273 -16.03 12.60 -17.94
N SER A 274 -16.41 13.86 -18.14
CA SER A 274 -15.70 14.77 -19.05
C SER A 274 -14.24 14.96 -18.62
N LEU A 275 -14.01 15.21 -17.32
CA LEU A 275 -12.67 15.31 -16.75
C LEU A 275 -11.85 14.04 -16.98
N LEU A 276 -12.41 12.86 -16.68
CA LEU A 276 -11.74 11.58 -16.91
C LEU A 276 -11.46 11.33 -18.40
N GLY A 277 -12.36 11.76 -19.29
CA GLY A 277 -12.17 11.69 -20.73
C GLY A 277 -10.99 12.54 -21.21
N GLY A 278 -10.88 13.78 -20.72
CA GLY A 278 -9.74 14.66 -21.00
C GLY A 278 -8.41 14.09 -20.51
N LEU A 279 -8.37 13.60 -19.26
CA LEU A 279 -7.17 12.95 -18.72
C LEU A 279 -6.77 11.70 -19.51
N ASN A 280 -7.75 10.92 -19.97
CA ASN A 280 -7.47 9.73 -20.77
C ASN A 280 -6.90 10.09 -22.16
N GLU A 281 -7.33 11.20 -22.75
CA GLU A 281 -6.75 11.65 -24.03
C GLU A 281 -5.27 12.01 -23.88
N ILE A 282 -4.90 12.70 -22.79
CA ILE A 282 -3.49 12.97 -22.45
C ILE A 282 -2.73 11.66 -22.27
N ALA A 283 -3.28 10.70 -21.50
CA ALA A 283 -2.65 9.40 -21.31
C ALA A 283 -2.39 8.66 -22.63
N ARG A 284 -3.36 8.70 -23.56
CA ARG A 284 -3.22 8.10 -24.89
C ARG A 284 -2.13 8.77 -25.73
N GLN A 285 -2.02 10.09 -25.68
CA GLN A 285 -0.96 10.84 -26.37
C GLN A 285 0.42 10.46 -25.84
N ARG A 286 0.52 10.14 -24.54
CA ARG A 286 1.72 9.62 -23.88
C ARG A 286 1.99 8.13 -24.13
N GLY A 287 1.10 7.41 -24.82
CA GLY A 287 1.20 5.98 -25.02
C GLY A 287 0.96 5.15 -23.74
N GLN A 288 0.23 5.68 -22.78
CA GLN A 288 -0.08 5.07 -21.48
C GLN A 288 -1.58 4.81 -21.32
N SER A 289 -1.96 3.88 -20.45
CA SER A 289 -3.33 3.85 -19.91
C SER A 289 -3.53 4.99 -18.91
N LEU A 290 -4.79 5.37 -18.65
CA LEU A 290 -5.08 6.39 -17.63
C LEU A 290 -4.55 5.98 -16.25
N ALA A 291 -4.58 4.69 -15.93
CA ALA A 291 -4.05 4.16 -14.67
C ALA A 291 -2.53 4.35 -14.57
N GLN A 292 -1.81 4.04 -15.66
CA GLN A 292 -0.37 4.23 -15.74
C GLN A 292 0.02 5.69 -15.58
N MET A 293 -0.64 6.59 -16.33
CA MET A 293 -0.39 8.03 -16.22
C MET A 293 -0.67 8.53 -14.79
N ALA A 294 -1.76 8.08 -14.15
CA ALA A 294 -2.11 8.48 -12.79
C ALA A 294 -1.08 8.05 -11.74
N ILE A 295 -0.56 6.82 -11.84
CA ILE A 295 0.49 6.32 -10.95
C ILE A 295 1.79 7.11 -11.16
N GLN A 296 2.19 7.30 -12.42
CA GLN A 296 3.39 8.04 -12.73
C GLN A 296 3.29 9.51 -12.26
N TRP A 297 2.10 10.12 -12.40
CA TRP A 297 1.85 11.49 -11.99
C TRP A 297 2.05 11.68 -10.49
N VAL A 298 1.57 10.76 -9.63
CA VAL A 298 1.81 10.90 -8.19
C VAL A 298 3.29 10.72 -7.82
N LEU A 299 4.05 9.94 -8.60
CA LEU A 299 5.47 9.69 -8.41
C LEU A 299 6.38 10.81 -8.95
N ARG A 300 5.81 11.85 -9.60
CA ARG A 300 6.57 12.95 -10.20
C ARG A 300 7.28 13.82 -9.17
N ASP A 301 6.68 14.03 -7.99
CA ASP A 301 7.34 14.73 -6.89
C ASP A 301 8.27 13.72 -6.17
N PRO A 302 9.58 13.99 -6.09
CA PRO A 302 10.53 13.11 -5.39
C PRO A 302 10.19 12.84 -3.91
N VAL A 303 9.41 13.71 -3.26
CA VAL A 303 8.90 13.48 -1.90
C VAL A 303 7.99 12.25 -1.85
N VAL A 304 7.27 11.95 -2.93
CA VAL A 304 6.50 10.72 -3.06
C VAL A 304 7.45 9.57 -3.39
N THR A 305 7.80 8.83 -2.36
CA THR A 305 8.70 7.67 -2.46
C THR A 305 8.01 6.51 -3.16
N SER A 306 6.72 6.27 -2.92
CA SER A 306 6.00 5.13 -3.49
C SER A 306 4.52 5.42 -3.73
N ALA A 307 3.94 4.78 -4.73
CA ALA A 307 2.50 4.75 -4.98
C ALA A 307 1.93 3.43 -4.43
N LEU A 308 0.97 3.52 -3.51
CA LEU A 308 0.35 2.36 -2.89
C LEU A 308 -0.93 1.97 -3.63
N ILE A 309 -0.82 0.92 -4.44
CA ILE A 309 -1.93 0.42 -5.26
C ILE A 309 -2.63 -0.76 -4.59
N GLY A 310 -3.87 -1.01 -4.99
CA GLY A 310 -4.55 -2.27 -4.73
C GLY A 310 -4.78 -3.01 -6.05
N ALA A 311 -4.68 -4.34 -6.02
CA ALA A 311 -4.93 -5.19 -7.18
C ALA A 311 -5.78 -6.40 -6.77
N SER A 312 -6.55 -6.95 -7.72
CA SER A 312 -7.30 -8.20 -7.53
C SER A 312 -6.78 -9.34 -8.40
N ARG A 313 -5.93 -9.06 -9.39
CA ARG A 313 -5.35 -10.05 -10.30
C ARG A 313 -3.97 -9.59 -10.80
N PRO A 314 -3.07 -10.53 -11.17
CA PRO A 314 -1.74 -10.22 -11.71
C PRO A 314 -1.71 -9.24 -12.87
N ASP A 315 -2.59 -9.36 -13.87
CA ASP A 315 -2.56 -8.49 -15.06
C ASP A 315 -2.77 -7.00 -14.73
N GLN A 316 -3.52 -6.68 -13.66
CA GLN A 316 -3.64 -5.29 -13.19
C GLN A 316 -2.34 -4.78 -12.59
N LEU A 317 -1.58 -5.68 -11.95
CA LEU A 317 -0.29 -5.35 -11.39
C LEU A 317 0.71 -5.09 -12.51
N ASP A 318 0.72 -5.92 -13.57
CA ASP A 318 1.55 -5.71 -14.76
C ASP A 318 1.23 -4.38 -15.45
N GLU A 319 -0.06 -4.07 -15.63
CA GLU A 319 -0.48 -2.79 -16.19
C GLU A 319 0.03 -1.62 -15.35
N ASN A 320 -0.11 -1.69 -14.03
CA ASN A 320 0.31 -0.64 -13.11
C ASN A 320 1.85 -0.51 -13.05
N LEU A 321 2.60 -1.61 -13.09
CA LEU A 321 4.06 -1.61 -13.07
C LEU A 321 4.65 -0.99 -14.34
N ALA A 322 3.99 -1.16 -15.49
CA ALA A 322 4.39 -0.50 -16.72
C ALA A 322 4.33 1.04 -16.64
N ALA A 323 3.65 1.63 -15.64
CA ALA A 323 3.67 3.06 -15.39
C ALA A 323 5.09 3.61 -15.16
N ILE A 324 5.99 2.80 -14.59
CA ILE A 324 7.34 3.21 -14.24
C ILE A 324 8.19 3.48 -15.49
N ALA A 325 7.90 2.81 -16.60
CA ALA A 325 8.59 2.96 -17.87
C ALA A 325 8.04 4.10 -18.75
N GLY A 326 7.04 4.84 -18.25
CA GLY A 326 6.44 5.95 -18.99
C GLY A 326 7.38 7.14 -19.23
N PRO A 327 7.09 8.00 -20.22
CA PRO A 327 7.86 9.24 -20.43
C PRO A 327 7.71 10.19 -19.22
N ALA A 328 8.67 11.08 -18.96
CA ALA A 328 8.47 12.11 -17.94
C ALA A 328 7.30 13.05 -18.32
N PHE A 329 6.71 13.73 -17.34
CA PHE A 329 5.76 14.81 -17.63
C PHE A 329 6.52 16.07 -18.05
N ASP A 330 6.08 16.73 -19.10
CA ASP A 330 6.52 18.08 -19.44
C ASP A 330 5.70 19.15 -18.73
N THR A 331 6.04 20.43 -18.94
CA THR A 331 5.35 21.55 -18.30
C THR A 331 3.93 21.74 -18.83
N GLU A 332 3.70 21.53 -20.13
CA GLU A 332 2.38 21.70 -20.75
C GLU A 332 1.39 20.65 -20.24
N GLU A 333 1.83 19.41 -20.04
CA GLU A 333 1.00 18.33 -19.49
C GLU A 333 0.64 18.54 -18.01
N LEU A 334 1.41 19.35 -17.28
CA LEU A 334 1.18 19.63 -15.86
C LEU A 334 0.31 20.87 -15.61
N GLU A 335 0.23 21.78 -16.57
CA GLU A 335 -0.59 22.99 -16.54
C GLU A 335 -2.06 22.72 -16.91
#